data_AF-A0A914XE02-F1
#
_entry.id   AF-A0A914XE02-F1
#
_cell.length_a   1.000
_cell.length_b   1.000
_cell.length_c   1.000
_cell.angle_alpha   90.00
_cell.angle_beta   90.00
_cell.angle_gamma   90.00
#
_symmetry.space_group_name_H-M   'P 1'
#
loop_
_entity.id
_entity.type
_entity.pdbx_description
1 polymer ?
#
loop_
_entity_poly.entity_id
_entity_poly.type
_entity_poly.pdbx_seq_one_letter_code
_entity_poly.pdbx_strand_id
1 'polypeptide(L)'
;MQRAFSIRHLLPRLYGRSAPSCSSFSAEATRCLGAAGYRSGGGGRQREHRHRWQSSGGEHSDRRRPPFPRVGPALLAVSFWGAFKDLVGYETIKLDDDPLKAKIKQSWLLRKHGKRKEAAVVLHEALHEAQQAKDEMAITRICDELAGTYYELGQLDEADKLFREVLSRLMQLHNTKERDPDFIGISLKLADIFAQKGDIRSAEIGFRHCVSKQQEVVQEHLKKYLVSHGAYMEAAGDPETSLGVEYSDPIALFGMCLEAFAHFLVNYCGDDRLEESQKYIDEAIKIGHQLFGPLNAHTANLLNNYGAACLWKHKFTVAIKYLEEGAKKALHIAECEKLLPGYYCNYAEALFHSGKEDQSLNIAKRAVELAKKNKDPKVLDYAQRFLKDLERDYNKKMGKRSSWW
;
A
#
# COMPACT_ATOMS: atom_id res chain seq x y z
N MET A 1 -34.95 -1.26 -33.21
CA MET A 1 -34.05 -2.42 -33.41
C MET A 1 -32.64 -2.02 -32.97
N GLN A 2 -32.30 -2.34 -31.72
CA GLN A 2 -31.00 -2.12 -31.11
C GLN A 2 -29.98 -3.04 -31.77
N ARG A 3 -28.88 -2.47 -32.32
CA ARG A 3 -27.64 -3.22 -32.51
C ARG A 3 -26.79 -3.00 -31.28
N ALA A 4 -26.74 -4.03 -30.43
CA ALA A 4 -25.81 -4.14 -29.33
C ALA A 4 -24.39 -3.92 -29.86
N PHE A 5 -23.69 -2.91 -29.33
CA PHE A 5 -22.27 -2.74 -29.57
C PHE A 5 -21.55 -3.91 -28.89
N SER A 6 -21.11 -4.84 -29.73
CA SER A 6 -20.45 -6.08 -29.38
C SER A 6 -19.13 -5.79 -28.66
N ILE A 7 -18.89 -6.51 -27.56
CA ILE A 7 -17.71 -6.54 -26.68
C ILE A 7 -16.39 -6.96 -27.40
N ARG A 8 -16.38 -6.97 -28.75
CA ARG A 8 -15.28 -7.50 -29.59
C ARG A 8 -14.24 -6.48 -30.06
N HIS A 9 -14.33 -5.20 -29.70
CA HIS A 9 -13.33 -4.19 -30.09
C HIS A 9 -12.30 -3.86 -28.99
N LEU A 10 -12.25 -4.62 -27.90
CA LEU A 10 -11.40 -4.32 -26.74
C LEU A 10 -10.22 -5.28 -26.49
N LEU A 11 -9.84 -6.16 -27.43
CA LEU A 11 -8.59 -6.93 -27.35
C LEU A 11 -8.05 -7.31 -28.75
N PRO A 12 -6.75 -7.10 -29.02
CA PRO A 12 -5.99 -8.10 -29.76
C PRO A 12 -4.64 -8.47 -29.12
N ARG A 13 -4.51 -9.78 -28.83
CA ARG A 13 -3.27 -10.53 -28.64
C ARG A 13 -2.18 -10.12 -29.64
N LEU A 14 -0.91 -10.06 -29.21
CA LEU A 14 0.14 -11.06 -29.51
C LEU A 14 1.54 -10.55 -29.10
N TYR A 15 2.28 -11.47 -28.49
CA TYR A 15 3.62 -11.38 -27.91
C TYR A 15 4.70 -10.71 -28.77
N GLY A 16 5.66 -10.07 -28.09
CA GLY A 16 6.99 -9.73 -28.63
C GLY A 16 7.93 -9.13 -27.59
N ARG A 17 8.92 -9.93 -27.15
CA ARG A 17 10.04 -9.55 -26.26
C ARG A 17 10.63 -8.16 -26.58
N SER A 18 10.87 -7.36 -25.54
CA SER A 18 12.18 -6.74 -25.22
C SER A 18 12.07 -5.72 -24.07
N ALA A 19 12.97 -5.84 -23.09
CA ALA A 19 13.23 -4.83 -22.07
C ALA A 19 13.77 -3.52 -22.71
N PRO A 20 13.72 -2.36 -22.03
CA PRO A 20 14.91 -2.02 -21.24
C PRO A 20 14.70 -1.18 -19.96
N SER A 21 15.72 -1.33 -19.09
CA SER A 21 16.40 -0.34 -18.24
C SER A 21 15.64 0.41 -17.16
N CYS A 22 15.77 -0.13 -15.95
CA CYS A 22 15.46 0.50 -14.68
C CYS A 22 16.63 1.40 -14.24
N SER A 23 16.47 2.72 -14.35
CA SER A 23 17.33 3.70 -13.70
C SER A 23 16.52 4.97 -13.44
N SER A 24 16.66 5.51 -12.23
CA SER A 24 16.02 6.72 -11.67
C SER A 24 14.73 6.50 -10.87
N PHE A 25 14.88 5.97 -9.66
CA PHE A 25 13.88 6.13 -8.60
C PHE A 25 14.55 6.23 -7.22
N SER A 26 13.95 6.99 -6.28
CA SER A 26 14.47 7.28 -4.93
C SER A 26 15.44 8.46 -4.76
N ALA A 27 15.30 9.56 -5.51
CA ALA A 27 15.95 10.83 -5.17
C ALA A 27 14.95 11.98 -5.21
N GLU A 28 14.12 12.13 -4.17
CA GLU A 28 13.56 13.45 -3.79
C GLU A 28 12.80 13.52 -2.45
N ALA A 29 12.93 12.53 -1.56
CA ALA A 29 12.37 12.62 -0.20
C ALA A 29 13.22 13.45 0.78
N THR A 30 14.25 14.19 0.33
CA THR A 30 15.19 14.91 1.23
C THR A 30 15.41 16.39 0.91
N ARG A 31 14.51 17.06 0.17
CA ARG A 31 14.56 18.52 0.01
C ARG A 31 13.19 19.16 0.13
N CYS A 32 12.74 19.38 1.37
CA CYS A 32 11.76 20.42 1.72
C CYS A 32 11.76 20.63 3.25
N LEU A 33 12.89 21.00 3.83
CA LEU A 33 12.95 21.64 5.16
C LEU A 33 14.08 22.67 5.16
N GLY A 34 13.77 23.86 4.66
CA GLY A 34 14.66 25.02 4.73
C GLY A 34 13.84 26.30 4.59
N ALA A 35 14.08 27.23 5.52
CA ALA A 35 13.56 28.59 5.60
C ALA A 35 12.13 28.79 6.18
N ALA A 36 12.08 28.96 7.51
CA ALA A 36 11.27 30.03 8.10
C ALA A 36 12.04 30.59 9.31
N GLY A 37 12.63 31.77 9.12
CA GLY A 37 13.40 32.47 10.13
C GLY A 37 12.51 33.04 11.23
N TYR A 38 12.98 32.91 12.48
CA TYR A 38 12.45 33.59 13.64
C TYR A 38 12.61 35.11 13.51
N ARG A 39 11.52 35.87 13.71
CA ARG A 39 11.56 37.25 14.18
C ARG A 39 10.75 37.36 15.47
N SER A 40 11.36 38.04 16.43
CA SER A 40 10.94 38.25 17.81
C SER A 40 9.96 39.43 17.97
N GLY A 41 9.15 39.36 19.02
CA GLY A 41 8.26 40.40 19.56
C GLY A 41 7.06 39.71 20.20
N GLY A 42 6.74 39.78 21.49
CA GLY A 42 7.01 40.80 22.50
C GLY A 42 5.67 41.40 22.93
N GLY A 43 5.07 40.90 24.02
CA GLY A 43 4.02 41.62 24.76
C GLY A 43 2.75 40.83 25.11
N GLY A 44 2.30 41.00 26.35
CA GLY A 44 0.86 41.03 26.68
C GLY A 44 0.32 39.88 27.53
N ARG A 45 0.22 40.09 28.85
CA ARG A 45 -0.53 39.27 29.82
C ARG A 45 -2.04 39.42 29.59
N GLN A 46 -2.81 38.35 29.81
CA GLN A 46 -4.02 38.39 30.64
C GLN A 46 -4.46 36.98 31.06
N ARG A 47 -4.87 36.89 32.33
CA ARG A 47 -5.34 35.70 33.06
C ARG A 47 -6.85 35.58 32.86
N GLU A 48 -7.36 34.35 32.74
CA GLU A 48 -8.67 34.00 33.30
C GLU A 48 -8.75 32.50 33.62
N HIS A 49 -9.52 32.20 34.66
CA HIS A 49 -9.49 30.99 35.50
C HIS A 49 -10.58 29.96 35.13
N ARG A 50 -10.32 28.71 35.56
CA ARG A 50 -11.26 27.60 35.89
C ARG A 50 -11.78 26.78 34.68
N HIS A 51 -11.79 25.44 34.65
CA HIS A 51 -11.95 24.46 35.73
C HIS A 51 -10.99 23.25 35.64
N ARG A 52 -10.64 22.76 36.84
CA ARG A 52 -9.70 21.71 37.21
C ARG A 52 -10.42 20.35 37.23
N TRP A 53 -9.89 19.35 36.53
CA TRP A 53 -9.98 17.94 36.91
C TRP A 53 -8.56 17.46 37.24
N GLN A 54 -8.35 17.12 38.50
CA GLN A 54 -7.12 16.51 39.02
C GLN A 54 -7.24 14.99 38.92
N SER A 55 -6.36 14.37 38.13
CA SER A 55 -5.89 13.03 38.43
C SER A 55 -4.37 13.09 38.47
N SER A 56 -3.86 12.98 39.70
CA SER A 56 -2.46 12.95 40.06
C SER A 56 -1.88 11.58 39.72
N GLY A 57 -0.80 11.56 38.96
CA GLY A 57 -0.03 10.36 38.62
C GLY A 57 1.13 10.80 37.75
N GLY A 58 2.18 11.34 38.38
CA GLY A 58 3.33 11.89 37.70
C GLY A 58 4.19 10.79 37.08
N GLU A 59 4.20 10.71 35.75
CA GLU A 59 5.29 10.14 34.99
C GLU A 59 5.93 11.24 34.15
N HIS A 60 7.23 11.42 34.38
CA HIS A 60 8.08 12.36 33.68
C HIS A 60 8.12 11.97 32.19
N SER A 61 7.34 12.65 31.35
CA SER A 61 7.38 12.45 29.90
C SER A 61 8.65 13.08 29.33
N ASP A 62 9.72 12.30 29.37
CA ASP A 62 10.97 12.56 28.68
C ASP A 62 10.68 12.68 27.18
N ARG A 63 10.74 13.91 26.64
CA ARG A 63 10.56 14.21 25.21
C ARG A 63 11.71 13.62 24.40
N ARG A 64 11.72 12.30 24.22
CA ARG A 64 12.66 11.63 23.32
C ARG A 64 12.11 11.66 21.90
N ARG A 65 12.92 12.22 20.99
CA ARG A 65 12.73 12.07 19.54
C ARG A 65 12.70 10.56 19.21
N PRO A 66 11.80 10.08 18.35
CA PRO A 66 11.83 8.67 17.93
C PRO A 66 13.18 8.39 17.23
N PRO A 67 13.83 7.25 17.51
CA PRO A 67 15.22 7.02 17.12
C PRO A 67 15.43 6.75 15.62
N PHE A 68 14.36 6.55 14.83
CA PHE A 68 14.47 6.19 13.41
C PHE A 68 13.55 7.04 12.53
N PRO A 69 13.96 7.37 11.29
CA PRO A 69 13.09 8.09 10.36
C PRO A 69 11.85 7.24 10.06
N ARG A 70 10.68 7.79 10.36
CA ARG A 70 9.39 7.22 9.97
C ARG A 70 9.35 7.09 8.44
N VAL A 71 9.50 5.88 7.90
CA VAL A 71 9.09 5.54 6.53
C VAL A 71 7.57 5.72 6.44
N GLY A 72 7.09 6.91 6.05
CA GLY A 72 5.71 7.35 6.21
C GLY A 72 4.58 6.40 5.72
N PRO A 73 3.31 6.77 5.93
CA PRO A 73 2.11 5.91 5.80
C PRO A 73 1.82 5.29 4.41
N ALA A 74 2.73 5.40 3.44
CA ALA A 74 2.55 4.98 2.06
C ALA A 74 2.46 3.45 1.86
N LEU A 75 2.59 2.64 2.91
CA LEU A 75 2.61 1.17 2.81
C LEU A 75 1.30 0.56 2.30
N LEU A 76 0.15 1.20 2.53
CA LEU A 76 -1.13 0.71 2.00
C LEU A 76 -1.33 0.97 0.50
N ALA A 77 -0.60 1.95 -0.07
CA ALA A 77 -0.74 2.28 -1.50
C ALA A 77 0.06 1.34 -2.41
N VAL A 78 1.01 0.56 -1.87
CA VAL A 78 2.04 -0.12 -2.66
C VAL A 78 1.93 -1.65 -2.66
N SER A 79 1.34 -2.30 -1.66
CA SER A 79 1.34 -3.78 -1.62
C SER A 79 0.47 -4.40 -2.70
N PHE A 80 -0.76 -3.91 -2.84
CA PHE A 80 -1.75 -4.52 -3.74
C PHE A 80 -2.30 -3.56 -4.77
N TRP A 81 -2.38 -2.24 -4.57
CA TRP A 81 -2.88 -1.34 -5.62
C TRP A 81 -1.85 -1.08 -6.72
N GLY A 82 -0.58 -0.90 -6.35
CA GLY A 82 0.54 -0.80 -7.31
C GLY A 82 0.74 -2.11 -8.06
N ALA A 83 0.74 -3.23 -7.32
CA ALA A 83 0.76 -4.57 -7.88
C ALA A 83 -0.47 -4.87 -8.73
N PHE A 84 -1.71 -4.57 -8.31
CA PHE A 84 -2.93 -4.73 -9.10
C PHE A 84 -2.92 -3.85 -10.33
N LYS A 85 -2.45 -2.60 -10.30
CA LYS A 85 -2.29 -1.80 -11.53
C LYS A 85 -1.18 -2.34 -12.46
N ASP A 86 -0.13 -2.94 -11.90
CA ASP A 86 0.96 -3.57 -12.66
C ASP A 86 0.62 -5.03 -13.11
N LEU A 87 -0.33 -5.71 -12.44
CA LEU A 87 -0.79 -7.10 -12.61
C LEU A 87 -2.07 -7.18 -13.47
N VAL A 88 -2.98 -6.20 -13.32
CA VAL A 88 -4.11 -5.92 -14.24
C VAL A 88 -3.59 -5.54 -15.62
N GLY A 89 -2.27 -5.41 -15.80
CA GLY A 89 -1.64 -5.41 -17.11
C GLY A 89 -2.43 -4.55 -18.07
N TYR A 90 -2.74 -3.30 -17.67
CA TYR A 90 -3.16 -2.34 -18.66
C TYR A 90 -1.97 -2.29 -19.62
N GLU A 91 -2.21 -2.82 -20.83
CA GLU A 91 -1.26 -2.76 -21.92
C GLU A 91 -0.66 -1.36 -21.87
N THR A 92 0.65 -1.24 -22.08
CA THR A 92 1.22 0.05 -22.46
C THR A 92 0.36 0.54 -23.61
N ILE A 93 -0.59 1.44 -23.31
CA ILE A 93 -1.59 1.90 -24.26
C ILE A 93 -0.74 2.41 -25.41
N LYS A 94 -0.81 1.71 -26.55
CA LYS A 94 -0.21 2.19 -27.79
C LYS A 94 -0.75 3.60 -27.95
N LEU A 95 0.14 4.54 -28.32
CA LEU A 95 -0.29 5.91 -28.55
C LEU A 95 -1.30 5.89 -29.70
N ASP A 96 -2.58 5.74 -29.38
CA ASP A 96 -3.64 6.31 -30.17
C ASP A 96 -3.48 7.83 -30.06
N ASP A 97 -3.69 8.54 -31.16
CA ASP A 97 -3.55 10.00 -31.27
C ASP A 97 -4.59 10.81 -30.44
N ASP A 98 -5.16 10.21 -29.39
CA ASP A 98 -6.09 10.87 -28.48
C ASP A 98 -5.29 11.71 -27.46
N PRO A 99 -5.32 13.06 -27.56
CA PRO A 99 -4.56 13.94 -26.69
C PRO A 99 -4.91 13.75 -25.21
N LEU A 100 -6.13 13.30 -24.89
CA LEU A 100 -6.61 13.15 -23.52
C LEU A 100 -6.01 11.90 -22.85
N LYS A 101 -5.97 10.77 -23.57
CA LYS A 101 -5.30 9.55 -23.10
C LYS A 101 -3.82 9.79 -22.86
N ALA A 102 -3.15 10.57 -23.72
CA ALA A 102 -1.75 10.92 -23.55
C ALA A 102 -1.50 11.66 -22.23
N LYS A 103 -2.36 12.62 -21.87
CA LYS A 103 -2.26 13.35 -20.59
C LYS A 103 -2.52 12.48 -19.37
N ILE A 104 -3.49 11.57 -19.43
CA ILE A 104 -3.73 10.59 -18.36
C ILE A 104 -2.49 9.69 -18.16
N LYS A 105 -1.88 9.24 -19.26
CA LYS A 105 -0.65 8.44 -19.19
C LYS A 105 0.53 9.24 -18.65
N GLN A 106 0.67 10.51 -19.06
CA GLN A 106 1.68 11.42 -18.55
C GLN A 106 1.52 11.64 -17.04
N SER A 107 0.30 11.87 -16.55
CA SER A 107 0.07 12.06 -15.12
C SER A 107 0.39 10.80 -14.31
N TRP A 108 0.07 9.61 -14.85
CA TRP A 108 0.49 8.34 -14.25
C TRP A 108 2.01 8.22 -14.17
N LEU A 109 2.74 8.56 -15.24
CA LEU A 109 4.21 8.57 -15.23
C LEU A 109 4.76 9.58 -14.23
N LEU A 110 4.19 10.78 -14.14
CA LEU A 110 4.58 11.80 -13.18
C LEU A 110 4.37 11.33 -11.73
N ARG A 111 3.24 10.70 -11.43
CA ARG A 111 2.99 10.06 -10.12
C ARG A 111 3.96 8.95 -9.85
N LYS A 112 4.20 8.09 -10.85
CA LYS A 112 5.20 7.04 -10.77
C LYS A 112 6.53 7.64 -10.40
N HIS A 113 6.94 8.78 -11.00
CA HIS A 113 8.09 9.66 -10.73
C HIS A 113 8.04 10.51 -9.46
N GLY A 114 7.03 10.34 -8.61
CA GLY A 114 6.89 11.07 -7.34
C GLY A 114 6.48 12.53 -7.51
N LYS A 115 6.36 13.01 -8.75
CA LYS A 115 5.97 14.36 -9.16
C LYS A 115 4.45 14.53 -9.17
N ARG A 116 3.82 14.23 -8.03
CA ARG A 116 2.36 14.19 -7.86
C ARG A 116 1.70 15.56 -8.08
N LYS A 117 2.39 16.64 -7.72
CA LYS A 117 1.89 18.01 -7.96
C LYS A 117 1.83 18.34 -9.46
N GLU A 118 2.88 17.99 -10.20
CA GLU A 118 2.90 18.14 -11.66
C GLU A 118 1.81 17.26 -12.30
N ALA A 119 1.61 16.04 -11.81
CA ALA A 119 0.55 15.15 -12.28
C ALA A 119 -0.85 15.75 -12.11
N ALA A 120 -1.12 16.40 -10.96
CA ALA A 120 -2.39 17.07 -10.72
C ALA A 120 -2.64 18.22 -11.71
N VAL A 121 -1.60 19.00 -12.05
CA VAL A 121 -1.71 20.09 -13.06
C VAL A 121 -2.11 19.53 -14.42
N VAL A 122 -1.40 18.49 -14.89
CA VAL A 122 -1.70 17.83 -16.18
C VAL A 122 -3.13 17.28 -16.21
N LEU A 123 -3.60 16.71 -15.09
CA LEU A 123 -4.95 16.17 -14.98
C LEU A 123 -6.04 17.25 -14.94
N HIS A 124 -5.78 18.44 -14.36
CA HIS A 124 -6.71 19.56 -14.43
C HIS A 124 -6.85 20.10 -15.85
N GLU A 125 -5.75 20.19 -16.59
CA GLU A 125 -5.79 20.56 -18.01
C GLU A 125 -6.59 19.53 -18.83
N ALA A 126 -6.34 18.24 -18.59
CA ALA A 126 -7.12 17.16 -19.22
C ALA A 126 -8.61 17.26 -18.86
N LEU A 127 -8.95 17.51 -17.60
CA LEU A 127 -10.33 17.63 -17.15
C LEU A 127 -11.06 18.77 -17.87
N HIS A 128 -10.41 19.91 -18.01
CA HIS A 128 -10.97 21.07 -18.72
C HIS A 128 -11.22 20.76 -20.21
N GLU A 129 -10.28 20.09 -20.89
CA GLU A 129 -10.46 19.65 -22.28
C GLU A 129 -11.60 18.64 -22.44
N ALA A 130 -11.70 17.67 -21.53
CA ALA A 130 -12.78 16.67 -21.52
C ALA A 130 -14.16 17.33 -21.31
N GLN A 131 -14.23 18.33 -20.43
CA GLN A 131 -15.44 19.13 -20.19
C GLN A 131 -15.84 19.94 -21.42
N GLN A 132 -14.88 20.56 -22.11
CA GLN A 132 -15.15 21.27 -23.37
C GLN A 132 -15.65 20.33 -24.47
N ALA A 133 -15.06 19.13 -24.56
CA ALA A 133 -15.50 18.08 -25.48
C ALA A 133 -16.82 17.42 -25.08
N LYS A 134 -17.33 17.68 -23.86
CA LYS A 134 -18.49 17.01 -23.25
C LYS A 134 -18.36 15.48 -23.24
N ASP A 135 -17.13 15.00 -23.08
CA ASP A 135 -16.85 13.56 -22.96
C ASP A 135 -17.04 13.11 -21.50
N GLU A 136 -18.27 12.76 -21.16
CA GLU A 136 -18.63 12.30 -19.82
C GLU A 136 -17.85 11.05 -19.37
N MET A 137 -17.46 10.19 -20.30
CA MET A 137 -16.71 8.98 -19.97
C MET A 137 -15.29 9.33 -19.54
N ALA A 138 -14.63 10.20 -20.32
CA ALA A 138 -13.29 10.64 -20.00
C ALA A 138 -13.23 11.52 -18.75
N ILE A 139 -14.24 12.36 -18.51
CA ILE A 139 -14.36 13.13 -17.26
C ILE A 139 -14.33 12.20 -16.05
N THR A 140 -15.11 11.11 -16.04
CA THR A 140 -15.11 10.15 -14.90
C THR A 140 -13.71 9.56 -14.67
N ARG A 141 -13.02 9.16 -15.75
CA ARG A 141 -11.67 8.58 -15.67
C ARG A 141 -10.65 9.58 -15.12
N ILE A 142 -10.70 10.83 -15.56
CA ILE A 142 -9.79 11.89 -15.11
C ILE A 142 -10.06 12.25 -13.65
N CYS A 143 -11.32 12.31 -13.23
CA CYS A 143 -11.69 12.51 -11.83
C CYS A 143 -11.15 11.41 -10.91
N ASP A 144 -11.20 10.13 -11.33
CA ASP A 144 -10.59 9.02 -10.56
C ASP A 144 -9.07 9.18 -10.43
N GLU A 145 -8.37 9.52 -11.53
CA GLU A 145 -6.92 9.72 -11.46
C GLU A 145 -6.54 10.98 -10.65
N LEU A 146 -7.35 12.06 -10.68
CA LEU A 146 -7.19 13.22 -9.80
C LEU A 146 -7.39 12.84 -8.34
N ALA A 147 -8.46 12.11 -8.02
CA ALA A 147 -8.75 11.63 -6.67
C ALA A 147 -7.59 10.78 -6.14
N GLY A 148 -7.10 9.84 -6.95
CA GLY A 148 -5.92 9.03 -6.63
C GLY A 148 -4.65 9.87 -6.42
N THR A 149 -4.46 10.93 -7.21
CA THR A 149 -3.33 11.86 -7.06
C THR A 149 -3.41 12.63 -5.74
N TYR A 150 -4.58 13.15 -5.40
CA TYR A 150 -4.80 13.87 -4.14
C TYR A 150 -4.69 12.97 -2.92
N TYR A 151 -5.18 11.74 -3.02
CA TYR A 151 -5.01 10.72 -2.01
C TYR A 151 -3.52 10.46 -1.72
N GLU A 152 -2.69 10.28 -2.75
CA GLU A 152 -1.24 10.12 -2.57
C GLU A 152 -0.52 11.37 -2.06
N LEU A 153 -1.08 12.56 -2.29
CA LEU A 153 -0.59 13.83 -1.73
C LEU A 153 -0.99 14.02 -0.25
N GLY A 154 -1.87 13.17 0.30
CA GLY A 154 -2.46 13.35 1.62
C GLY A 154 -3.51 14.46 1.68
N GLN A 155 -3.98 14.95 0.53
CA GLN A 155 -5.07 15.94 0.44
C GLN A 155 -6.42 15.23 0.55
N LEU A 156 -6.72 14.74 1.75
CA LEU A 156 -7.82 13.80 2.00
C LEU A 156 -9.21 14.38 1.76
N ASP A 157 -9.41 15.68 1.96
CA ASP A 157 -10.71 16.33 1.70
C ASP A 157 -11.03 16.43 0.21
N GLU A 158 -10.03 16.74 -0.61
CA GLU A 158 -10.20 16.80 -2.07
C GLU A 158 -10.34 15.39 -2.67
N ALA A 159 -9.57 14.42 -2.16
CA ALA A 159 -9.71 13.03 -2.55
C ALA A 159 -11.10 12.45 -2.21
N ASP A 160 -11.61 12.69 -1.00
CA ASP A 160 -12.95 12.24 -0.56
C ASP A 160 -14.06 12.77 -1.47
N LYS A 161 -14.06 14.09 -1.73
CA LYS A 161 -15.04 14.73 -2.63
C LYS A 161 -15.01 14.09 -4.03
N LEU A 162 -13.82 13.94 -4.61
CA LEU A 162 -13.69 13.41 -5.96
C LEU A 162 -14.03 11.92 -6.04
N PHE A 163 -13.65 11.09 -5.07
CA PHE A 163 -14.02 9.67 -5.08
C PHE A 163 -15.54 9.47 -4.94
N ARG A 164 -16.22 10.29 -4.13
CA ARG A 164 -17.70 10.28 -4.06
C ARG A 164 -18.34 10.66 -5.39
N GLU A 165 -17.79 11.69 -6.05
CA GLU A 165 -18.24 12.09 -7.38
C GLU A 165 -18.02 10.97 -8.40
N VAL A 166 -16.86 10.32 -8.39
CA VAL A 166 -16.56 9.19 -9.28
C VAL A 166 -17.54 8.04 -9.06
N LEU A 167 -17.83 7.64 -7.81
CA LEU A 167 -18.83 6.60 -7.53
C LEU A 167 -20.22 6.99 -8.05
N SER A 168 -20.65 8.23 -7.81
CA SER A 168 -21.93 8.76 -8.30
C SER A 168 -22.02 8.67 -9.83
N ARG A 169 -20.96 9.09 -10.53
CA ARG A 169 -20.86 9.04 -11.99
C ARG A 169 -20.81 7.61 -12.53
N LEU A 170 -20.08 6.70 -11.88
CA LEU A 170 -20.02 5.29 -12.26
C LEU A 170 -21.41 4.64 -12.19
N MET A 171 -22.16 4.90 -11.12
CA MET A 171 -23.52 4.37 -10.97
C MET A 171 -24.50 4.95 -12.00
N GLN A 172 -24.44 6.26 -12.25
CA GLN A 172 -25.41 6.95 -13.12
C GLN A 172 -25.12 6.79 -14.61
N LEU A 173 -23.85 6.84 -15.01
CA LEU A 173 -23.43 6.91 -16.42
C LEU A 173 -22.88 5.58 -16.93
N HIS A 174 -22.18 4.83 -16.09
CA HIS A 174 -21.52 3.57 -16.46
C HIS A 174 -22.35 2.34 -16.06
N ASN A 175 -23.50 2.55 -15.41
CA ASN A 175 -24.36 1.48 -14.87
C ASN A 175 -23.59 0.50 -13.97
N THR A 176 -22.55 1.00 -13.30
CA THR A 176 -21.72 0.25 -12.37
C THR A 176 -22.52 -0.08 -11.11
N LYS A 177 -22.39 -1.30 -10.63
CA LYS A 177 -23.04 -1.82 -9.42
C LYS A 177 -22.04 -1.93 -8.27
N GLU A 178 -22.54 -2.07 -7.06
CA GLU A 178 -21.71 -2.24 -5.84
C GLU A 178 -20.78 -3.46 -5.88
N ARG A 179 -21.10 -4.44 -6.72
CA ARG A 179 -20.30 -5.68 -6.90
C ARG A 179 -19.19 -5.53 -7.94
N ASP A 180 -19.17 -4.44 -8.69
CA ASP A 180 -18.22 -4.28 -9.77
C ASP A 180 -16.83 -3.88 -9.23
N PRO A 181 -15.73 -4.34 -9.85
CA PRO A 181 -14.38 -4.08 -9.35
C PRO A 181 -14.05 -2.59 -9.13
N ASP A 182 -14.50 -1.72 -10.04
CA ASP A 182 -14.26 -0.28 -9.95
C ASP A 182 -14.92 0.33 -8.71
N PHE A 183 -16.15 -0.08 -8.40
CA PHE A 183 -16.88 0.39 -7.22
C PHE A 183 -16.17 -0.04 -5.94
N ILE A 184 -15.75 -1.30 -5.87
CA ILE A 184 -15.07 -1.87 -4.69
C ILE A 184 -13.70 -1.18 -4.51
N GLY A 185 -12.94 -1.02 -5.60
CA GLY A 185 -11.63 -0.37 -5.57
C GLY A 185 -11.67 1.07 -5.06
N ILE A 186 -12.68 1.86 -5.47
CA ILE A 186 -12.86 3.23 -4.98
C ILE A 186 -13.38 3.22 -3.53
N SER A 187 -14.28 2.30 -3.19
CA SER A 187 -14.83 2.17 -1.83
C SER A 187 -13.76 1.83 -0.80
N LEU A 188 -12.77 1.00 -1.14
CA LEU A 188 -11.61 0.73 -0.29
C LEU A 188 -10.80 2.00 0.01
N LYS A 189 -10.57 2.86 -1.00
CA LYS A 189 -9.85 4.13 -0.82
C LYS A 189 -10.65 5.10 0.05
N LEU A 190 -11.97 5.18 -0.14
CA LEU A 190 -12.84 6.00 0.71
C LEU A 190 -12.84 5.52 2.17
N ALA A 191 -12.90 4.21 2.39
CA ALA A 191 -12.80 3.63 3.73
C ALA A 191 -11.47 3.99 4.40
N ASP A 192 -10.36 3.90 3.68
CA ASP A 192 -9.06 4.31 4.20
C ASP A 192 -8.97 5.82 4.46
N ILE A 193 -9.54 6.66 3.59
CA ILE A 193 -9.65 8.10 3.83
C ILE A 193 -10.41 8.40 5.13
N PHE A 194 -11.53 7.71 5.39
CA PHE A 194 -12.25 7.86 6.66
C PHE A 194 -11.38 7.46 7.86
N ALA A 195 -10.62 6.37 7.75
CA ALA A 195 -9.70 5.95 8.81
C ALA A 195 -8.62 7.01 9.08
N GLN A 196 -8.01 7.56 8.03
CA GLN A 196 -7.00 8.62 8.14
C GLN A 196 -7.56 9.92 8.72
N LYS A 197 -8.83 10.25 8.43
CA LYS A 197 -9.55 11.40 9.02
C LYS A 197 -9.99 11.14 10.47
N GLY A 198 -9.86 9.92 10.98
CA GLY A 198 -10.26 9.52 12.34
C GLY A 198 -11.72 9.08 12.46
N ASP A 199 -12.48 8.99 11.37
CA ASP A 199 -13.81 8.39 11.37
C ASP A 199 -13.73 6.87 11.27
N ILE A 200 -13.34 6.26 12.38
CA ILE A 200 -13.07 4.82 12.47
C ILE A 200 -14.34 3.99 12.21
N ARG A 201 -15.51 4.51 12.60
CA ARG A 201 -16.79 3.81 12.40
C ARG A 201 -17.15 3.72 10.93
N SER A 202 -17.11 4.84 10.20
CA SER A 202 -17.41 4.84 8.77
C SER A 202 -16.38 4.04 7.98
N ALA A 203 -15.11 4.10 8.37
CA ALA A 203 -14.06 3.27 7.79
C ALA A 203 -14.35 1.76 7.94
N GLU A 204 -14.69 1.31 9.15
CA GLU A 204 -14.99 -0.11 9.39
C GLU A 204 -16.20 -0.58 8.57
N ILE A 205 -17.26 0.25 8.48
CA ILE A 205 -18.42 -0.06 7.63
C ILE A 205 -17.99 -0.22 6.18
N GLY A 206 -17.16 0.68 5.66
CA GLY A 206 -16.66 0.65 4.29
C GLY A 206 -15.82 -0.61 3.99
N PHE A 207 -14.86 -0.93 4.85
CA PHE A 207 -14.04 -2.14 4.69
C PHE A 207 -14.88 -3.43 4.78
N ARG A 208 -15.79 -3.52 5.76
CA ARG A 208 -16.70 -4.68 5.88
C ARG A 208 -17.60 -4.83 4.66
N HIS A 209 -18.10 -3.72 4.11
CA HIS A 209 -18.90 -3.74 2.88
C HIS A 209 -18.09 -4.30 1.71
N CYS A 210 -16.87 -3.83 1.49
CA CYS A 210 -15.99 -4.32 0.42
C CYS A 210 -15.71 -5.82 0.55
N VAL A 211 -15.32 -6.28 1.75
CA VAL A 211 -15.07 -7.70 2.04
C VAL A 211 -16.33 -8.54 1.77
N SER A 212 -17.49 -8.11 2.28
CA SER A 212 -18.75 -8.85 2.11
C SER A 212 -19.17 -8.94 0.64
N LYS A 213 -19.13 -7.83 -0.10
CA LYS A 213 -19.53 -7.82 -1.52
C LYS A 213 -18.58 -8.62 -2.38
N GLN A 214 -17.29 -8.48 -2.16
CA GLN A 214 -16.32 -9.24 -2.93
C GLN A 214 -16.36 -10.74 -2.61
N GLN A 215 -16.68 -11.12 -1.37
CA GLN A 215 -16.92 -12.51 -1.02
C GLN A 215 -18.12 -13.11 -1.77
N GLU A 216 -19.24 -12.38 -1.88
CA GLU A 216 -20.39 -12.79 -2.69
C GLU A 216 -19.98 -13.01 -4.17
N VAL A 217 -19.18 -12.09 -4.72
CA VAL A 217 -18.67 -12.16 -6.10
C VAL A 217 -17.80 -13.40 -6.30
N VAL A 218 -16.86 -13.66 -5.40
CA VAL A 218 -15.98 -14.85 -5.49
C VAL A 218 -16.78 -16.14 -5.38
N GLN A 219 -17.77 -16.23 -4.47
CA GLN A 219 -18.60 -17.41 -4.34
C GLN A 219 -19.40 -17.70 -5.62
N GLU A 220 -19.99 -16.67 -6.21
CA GLU A 220 -20.72 -16.79 -7.47
C GLU A 220 -19.79 -17.16 -8.64
N HIS A 221 -18.62 -16.52 -8.69
CA HIS A 221 -17.59 -16.76 -9.69
C HIS A 221 -17.09 -18.22 -9.65
N LEU A 222 -16.68 -18.71 -8.47
CA LEU A 222 -16.21 -20.09 -8.29
C LEU A 222 -17.31 -21.11 -8.61
N LYS A 223 -18.56 -20.86 -8.20
CA LYS A 223 -19.69 -21.71 -8.54
C LYS A 223 -19.89 -21.82 -10.05
N LYS A 224 -19.83 -20.68 -10.77
CA LYS A 224 -19.95 -20.66 -12.24
C LYS A 224 -18.80 -21.42 -12.90
N TYR A 225 -17.57 -21.20 -12.44
CA TYR A 225 -16.38 -21.88 -12.96
C TYR A 225 -16.43 -23.40 -12.77
N LEU A 226 -16.83 -23.87 -11.59
CA LEU A 226 -17.04 -25.29 -11.31
C LEU A 226 -18.09 -25.93 -12.23
N VAL A 227 -19.18 -25.22 -12.51
CA VAL A 227 -20.25 -25.69 -13.41
C VAL A 227 -19.78 -25.73 -14.86
N SER A 228 -19.00 -24.75 -15.31
CA SER A 228 -18.55 -24.67 -16.71
C SER A 228 -17.36 -25.57 -17.06
N HIS A 229 -16.50 -25.90 -16.11
CA HIS A 229 -15.28 -26.68 -16.34
C HIS A 229 -15.32 -28.12 -15.79
N GLY A 230 -16.38 -28.48 -15.04
CA GLY A 230 -16.51 -29.80 -14.42
C GLY A 230 -15.56 -30.02 -13.24
N ALA A 231 -15.56 -31.23 -12.67
CA ALA A 231 -14.73 -31.59 -11.50
C ALA A 231 -13.23 -31.79 -11.81
N TYR A 232 -12.81 -31.62 -13.06
CA TYR A 232 -11.41 -31.76 -13.47
C TYR A 232 -10.68 -30.43 -13.32
N MET A 233 -10.29 -30.11 -12.09
CA MET A 233 -9.42 -28.98 -11.77
C MET A 233 -8.10 -29.49 -11.20
N GLU A 234 -7.43 -30.41 -11.91
CA GLU A 234 -5.99 -30.63 -11.72
C GLU A 234 -5.25 -29.64 -12.62
N ALA A 235 -5.22 -28.37 -12.21
CA ALA A 235 -4.27 -27.43 -12.75
C ALA A 235 -2.90 -27.76 -12.13
N ALA A 236 -2.09 -28.54 -12.85
CA ALA A 236 -0.67 -28.69 -12.53
C ALA A 236 0.05 -27.36 -12.85
N GLY A 237 0.07 -26.42 -11.88
CA GLY A 237 0.67 -25.10 -12.04
C GLY A 237 -0.03 -24.02 -11.20
N ASP A 238 0.42 -22.77 -11.29
CA ASP A 238 -0.32 -21.67 -10.67
C ASP A 238 -1.62 -21.37 -11.46
N PRO A 239 -2.76 -21.12 -10.78
CA PRO A 239 -4.05 -20.80 -11.39
C PRO A 239 -4.05 -19.59 -12.31
N GLU A 240 -3.23 -18.56 -12.06
CA GLU A 240 -3.20 -17.37 -12.92
C GLU A 240 -2.64 -17.73 -14.30
N THR A 241 -1.53 -18.47 -14.36
CA THR A 241 -0.92 -18.92 -15.63
C THR A 241 -1.80 -19.94 -16.36
N SER A 242 -2.53 -20.78 -15.62
CA SER A 242 -3.29 -21.89 -16.19
C SER A 242 -4.75 -21.57 -16.54
N LEU A 243 -5.41 -20.72 -15.76
CA LEU A 243 -6.84 -20.37 -15.91
C LEU A 243 -7.06 -18.93 -16.37
N GLY A 244 -6.01 -18.09 -16.33
CA GLY A 244 -6.01 -16.73 -16.81
C GLY A 244 -6.66 -15.71 -15.86
N VAL A 245 -6.54 -14.44 -16.25
CA VAL A 245 -6.98 -13.27 -15.47
C VAL A 245 -8.46 -13.28 -15.11
N GLU A 246 -9.32 -13.81 -15.98
CA GLU A 246 -10.77 -13.87 -15.72
C GLU A 246 -11.10 -14.71 -14.47
N TYR A 247 -10.30 -15.75 -14.20
CA TYR A 247 -10.42 -16.58 -13.01
C TYR A 247 -9.78 -15.94 -11.77
N SER A 248 -8.57 -15.39 -11.92
CA SER A 248 -7.79 -14.88 -10.79
C SER A 248 -8.28 -13.53 -10.27
N ASP A 249 -8.75 -12.62 -11.14
CA ASP A 249 -9.05 -11.23 -10.78
C ASP A 249 -10.06 -11.07 -9.64
N PRO A 250 -11.22 -11.76 -9.63
CA PRO A 250 -12.17 -11.61 -8.52
C PRO A 250 -11.59 -12.13 -7.20
N ILE A 251 -10.79 -13.20 -7.26
CA ILE A 251 -10.16 -13.79 -6.08
C ILE A 251 -9.04 -12.86 -5.56
N ALA A 252 -8.26 -12.26 -6.45
CA ALA A 252 -7.22 -11.30 -6.11
C ALA A 252 -7.82 -10.03 -5.48
N LEU A 253 -8.92 -9.50 -6.02
CA LEU A 253 -9.64 -8.37 -5.42
C LEU A 253 -10.22 -8.71 -4.05
N PHE A 254 -10.59 -9.96 -3.80
CA PHE A 254 -10.98 -10.39 -2.45
C PHE A 254 -9.78 -10.36 -1.49
N GLY A 255 -8.62 -10.87 -1.93
CA GLY A 255 -7.35 -10.74 -1.22
C GLY A 255 -7.03 -9.28 -0.83
N MET A 256 -7.25 -8.33 -1.75
CA MET A 256 -7.11 -6.89 -1.47
C MET A 256 -8.01 -6.40 -0.35
N CYS A 257 -9.28 -6.76 -0.41
CA CYS A 257 -10.25 -6.32 0.59
C CYS A 257 -9.85 -6.82 1.98
N LEU A 258 -9.39 -8.07 2.08
CA LEU A 258 -8.93 -8.69 3.32
C LEU A 258 -7.65 -8.03 3.84
N GLU A 259 -6.64 -7.80 2.98
CA GLU A 259 -5.42 -7.10 3.36
C GLU A 259 -5.73 -5.70 3.88
N ALA A 260 -6.48 -4.91 3.11
CA ALA A 260 -6.81 -3.53 3.46
C ALA A 260 -7.53 -3.47 4.81
N PHE A 261 -8.46 -4.40 5.05
CA PHE A 261 -9.16 -4.47 6.33
C PHE A 261 -8.25 -4.89 7.49
N ALA A 262 -7.35 -5.86 7.28
CA ALA A 262 -6.35 -6.24 8.29
C ALA A 262 -5.46 -5.05 8.68
N HIS A 263 -4.96 -4.30 7.70
CA HIS A 263 -4.18 -3.11 7.96
C HIS A 263 -4.97 -2.02 8.69
N PHE A 264 -6.24 -1.82 8.36
CA PHE A 264 -7.11 -0.92 9.10
C PHE A 264 -7.19 -1.32 10.58
N LEU A 265 -7.45 -2.59 10.86
CA LEU A 265 -7.54 -3.11 12.23
C LEU A 265 -6.22 -2.93 13.00
N VAL A 266 -5.08 -3.23 12.39
CA VAL A 266 -3.77 -3.02 13.04
C VAL A 266 -3.52 -1.55 13.34
N ASN A 267 -3.85 -0.67 12.40
CA ASN A 267 -3.45 0.74 12.46
C ASN A 267 -4.38 1.61 13.31
N TYR A 268 -5.67 1.31 13.34
CA TYR A 268 -6.69 2.21 13.89
C TYR A 268 -7.56 1.59 14.98
N CYS A 269 -7.51 0.28 15.17
CA CYS A 269 -8.28 -0.40 16.21
C CYS A 269 -7.40 -0.83 17.40
N GLY A 270 -8.05 -1.19 18.50
CA GLY A 270 -7.39 -1.66 19.72
C GLY A 270 -6.70 -3.03 19.55
N ASP A 271 -5.87 -3.38 20.52
CA ASP A 271 -5.12 -4.64 20.52
C ASP A 271 -6.03 -5.88 20.65
N ASP A 272 -7.25 -5.71 21.18
CA ASP A 272 -8.30 -6.73 21.23
C ASP A 272 -8.71 -7.24 19.84
N ARG A 273 -8.47 -6.45 18.79
CA ARG A 273 -8.79 -6.77 17.39
C ARG A 273 -7.61 -7.37 16.62
N LEU A 274 -6.46 -7.58 17.27
CA LEU A 274 -5.26 -8.08 16.59
C LEU A 274 -5.41 -9.52 16.07
N GLU A 275 -6.13 -10.37 16.78
CA GLU A 275 -6.42 -11.73 16.31
C GLU A 275 -7.32 -11.75 15.08
N GLU A 276 -8.34 -10.88 15.04
CA GLU A 276 -9.19 -10.72 13.85
C GLU A 276 -8.38 -10.25 12.65
N SER A 277 -7.51 -9.26 12.85
CA SER A 277 -6.60 -8.80 11.81
C SER A 277 -5.71 -9.92 11.26
N GLN A 278 -5.16 -10.75 12.14
CA GLN A 278 -4.34 -11.89 11.73
C GLN A 278 -5.13 -12.91 10.89
N LYS A 279 -6.42 -13.13 11.21
CA LYS A 279 -7.28 -14.01 10.39
C LYS A 279 -7.44 -13.47 8.98
N TYR A 280 -7.67 -12.16 8.82
CA TYR A 280 -7.84 -11.55 7.50
C TYR A 280 -6.55 -11.57 6.68
N ILE A 281 -5.40 -11.22 7.26
CA ILE A 281 -4.13 -11.26 6.52
C ILE A 281 -3.71 -12.70 6.19
N ASP A 282 -3.93 -13.66 7.10
CA ASP A 282 -3.61 -15.08 6.85
C ASP A 282 -4.46 -15.62 5.69
N GLU A 283 -5.72 -15.19 5.55
CA GLU A 283 -6.56 -15.53 4.41
C GLU A 283 -6.10 -14.86 3.11
N ALA A 284 -5.71 -13.57 3.16
CA ALA A 284 -5.12 -12.88 2.02
C ALA A 284 -3.82 -13.56 1.53
N ILE A 285 -2.97 -14.02 2.45
CA ILE A 285 -1.74 -14.78 2.15
C ILE A 285 -2.08 -16.13 1.51
N LYS A 286 -3.10 -16.84 2.00
CA LYS A 286 -3.56 -18.09 1.38
C LYS A 286 -4.04 -17.88 -0.05
N ILE A 287 -4.82 -16.81 -0.29
CA ILE A 287 -5.23 -16.43 -1.64
C ILE A 287 -4.00 -16.16 -2.52
N GLY A 288 -3.03 -15.40 -2.03
CA GLY A 288 -1.78 -15.15 -2.75
C GLY A 288 -1.02 -16.44 -3.09
N HIS A 289 -0.94 -17.38 -2.15
CA HIS A 289 -0.36 -18.72 -2.41
C HIS A 289 -1.15 -19.52 -3.45
N GLN A 290 -2.48 -19.46 -3.38
CA GLN A 290 -3.35 -20.18 -4.31
C GLN A 290 -3.20 -19.65 -5.71
N LEU A 291 -3.18 -18.33 -5.90
CA LEU A 291 -3.13 -17.71 -7.23
C LEU A 291 -1.74 -17.71 -7.85
N PHE A 292 -0.71 -17.38 -7.06
CA PHE A 292 0.63 -17.08 -7.58
C PHE A 292 1.70 -18.09 -7.13
N GLY A 293 1.32 -19.06 -6.30
CA GLY A 293 2.24 -20.00 -5.67
C GLY A 293 2.93 -19.47 -4.39
N PRO A 294 3.65 -20.36 -3.66
CA PRO A 294 4.23 -20.05 -2.36
C PRO A 294 5.49 -19.16 -2.40
N LEU A 295 6.14 -19.06 -3.56
CA LEU A 295 7.38 -18.30 -3.80
C LEU A 295 7.14 -17.20 -4.83
N ASN A 296 6.22 -16.29 -4.51
CA ASN A 296 5.92 -15.12 -5.34
C ASN A 296 6.23 -13.82 -4.58
N ALA A 297 6.73 -12.82 -5.32
CA ALA A 297 7.10 -11.51 -4.77
C ALA A 297 5.93 -10.80 -4.07
N HIS A 298 4.70 -10.94 -4.55
CA HIS A 298 3.50 -10.36 -3.96
C HIS A 298 3.27 -10.89 -2.54
N THR A 299 3.30 -12.21 -2.36
CA THR A 299 3.15 -12.85 -1.05
C THR A 299 4.26 -12.42 -0.08
N ALA A 300 5.51 -12.33 -0.56
CA ALA A 300 6.62 -11.86 0.27
C ALA A 300 6.44 -10.39 0.70
N ASN A 301 5.98 -9.52 -0.21
CA ASN A 301 5.68 -8.12 0.08
C ASN A 301 4.52 -7.99 1.08
N LEU A 302 3.45 -8.76 0.91
CA LEU A 302 2.31 -8.79 1.82
C LEU A 302 2.73 -9.10 3.26
N LEU A 303 3.53 -10.16 3.44
CA LEU A 303 4.10 -10.55 4.72
C LEU A 303 4.96 -9.42 5.34
N ASN A 304 5.86 -8.84 4.56
CA ASN A 304 6.73 -7.77 5.05
C ASN A 304 5.95 -6.51 5.43
N ASN A 305 4.95 -6.13 4.64
CA ASN A 305 4.20 -4.89 4.84
C ASN A 305 3.27 -5.00 6.05
N TYR A 306 2.57 -6.12 6.22
CA TYR A 306 1.78 -6.37 7.42
C TYR A 306 2.65 -6.50 8.68
N GLY A 307 3.77 -7.20 8.58
CA GLY A 307 4.76 -7.31 9.66
C GLY A 307 5.32 -5.96 10.08
N ALA A 308 5.62 -5.08 9.12
CA ALA A 308 6.03 -3.70 9.38
C ALA A 308 4.90 -2.90 10.05
N ALA A 309 3.65 -3.00 9.59
CA ALA A 309 2.53 -2.33 10.26
C ALA A 309 2.39 -2.77 11.73
N CYS A 310 2.56 -4.07 12.02
CA CYS A 310 2.58 -4.59 13.38
C CYS A 310 3.75 -4.01 14.20
N LEU A 311 4.96 -3.97 13.63
CA LEU A 311 6.16 -3.39 14.26
C LEU A 311 5.91 -1.94 14.69
N TRP A 312 5.30 -1.15 13.82
CA TRP A 312 5.02 0.28 14.02
C TRP A 312 3.97 0.53 15.09
N LYS A 313 3.12 -0.46 15.34
CA LYS A 313 2.10 -0.47 16.39
C LYS A 313 2.58 -1.18 17.65
N HIS A 314 3.89 -1.46 17.76
CA HIS A 314 4.53 -2.12 18.89
C HIS A 314 4.04 -3.56 19.15
N LYS A 315 3.43 -4.20 18.14
CA LYS A 315 2.95 -5.59 18.17
C LYS A 315 4.08 -6.54 17.78
N PHE A 316 5.18 -6.51 18.54
CA PHE A 316 6.48 -7.07 18.12
C PHE A 316 6.48 -8.59 17.91
N THR A 317 5.75 -9.34 18.74
CA THR A 317 5.65 -10.80 18.63
C THR A 317 5.00 -11.22 17.31
N VAL A 318 3.90 -10.56 16.96
CA VAL A 318 3.19 -10.75 15.69
C VAL A 318 4.04 -10.24 14.52
N ALA A 319 4.71 -9.10 14.67
CA ALA A 319 5.61 -8.56 13.65
C ALA A 319 6.72 -9.55 13.28
N ILE A 320 7.37 -10.17 14.28
CA ILE A 320 8.41 -11.19 14.06
C ILE A 320 7.89 -12.34 13.20
N LYS A 321 6.70 -12.88 13.49
CA LYS A 321 6.10 -14.00 12.72
C LYS A 321 6.09 -13.69 11.22
N TYR A 322 5.50 -12.55 10.84
CA TYR A 322 5.31 -12.19 9.44
C TYR A 322 6.59 -11.68 8.76
N LEU A 323 7.42 -10.90 9.47
CA LEU A 323 8.69 -10.39 8.93
C LEU A 323 9.71 -11.51 8.69
N GLU A 324 9.79 -12.48 9.60
CA GLU A 324 10.66 -13.63 9.45
C GLU A 324 10.25 -14.48 8.24
N GLU A 325 8.95 -14.79 8.11
CA GLU A 325 8.42 -15.57 6.99
C GLU A 325 8.63 -14.83 5.65
N GLY A 326 8.32 -13.53 5.61
CA GLY A 326 8.53 -12.69 4.43
C GLY A 326 10.00 -12.64 4.00
N ALA A 327 10.92 -12.43 4.95
CA ALA A 327 12.36 -12.39 4.67
C ALA A 327 12.92 -13.75 4.20
N LYS A 328 12.41 -14.87 4.75
CA LYS A 328 12.79 -16.22 4.31
C LYS A 328 12.32 -16.49 2.88
N LYS A 329 11.06 -16.18 2.56
CA LYS A 329 10.51 -16.37 1.20
C LYS A 329 11.21 -15.48 0.18
N ALA A 330 11.39 -14.20 0.50
CA ALA A 330 12.05 -13.22 -0.37
C ALA A 330 13.48 -13.64 -0.77
N LEU A 331 14.17 -14.44 0.05
CA LEU A 331 15.52 -14.93 -0.26
C LEU A 331 15.55 -15.85 -1.49
N HIS A 332 14.43 -16.50 -1.78
CA HIS A 332 14.28 -17.45 -2.89
C HIS A 332 13.59 -16.83 -4.11
N ILE A 333 13.36 -15.51 -4.12
CA ILE A 333 12.64 -14.79 -5.17
C ILE A 333 13.59 -13.75 -5.77
N ALA A 334 13.94 -13.90 -7.05
CA ALA A 334 14.94 -13.05 -7.72
C ALA A 334 14.49 -11.58 -7.78
N GLU A 335 13.19 -11.34 -7.98
CA GLU A 335 12.57 -10.02 -8.02
C GLU A 335 12.71 -9.26 -6.70
N CYS A 336 12.81 -9.99 -5.59
CA CYS A 336 12.95 -9.43 -4.25
C CYS A 336 14.41 -9.08 -3.89
N GLU A 337 15.41 -9.41 -4.72
CA GLU A 337 16.84 -9.22 -4.40
C GLU A 337 17.14 -7.78 -3.94
N LYS A 338 16.60 -6.80 -4.66
CA LYS A 338 16.79 -5.37 -4.34
C LYS A 338 16.11 -4.94 -3.04
N LEU A 339 15.04 -5.64 -2.65
CA LEU A 339 14.22 -5.32 -1.48
C LEU A 339 14.71 -6.05 -0.22
N LEU A 340 15.45 -7.15 -0.36
CA LEU A 340 15.94 -7.98 0.73
C LEU A 340 16.61 -7.22 1.88
N PRO A 341 17.49 -6.22 1.64
CA PRO A 341 18.07 -5.46 2.75
C PRO A 341 17.02 -4.76 3.62
N GLY A 342 15.96 -4.22 3.01
CA GLY A 342 14.86 -3.58 3.74
C GLY A 342 14.07 -4.58 4.60
N TYR A 343 13.78 -5.76 4.06
CA TYR A 343 13.10 -6.84 4.78
C TYR A 343 13.89 -7.26 6.02
N TYR A 344 15.21 -7.43 5.87
CA TYR A 344 16.09 -7.80 6.99
C TYR A 344 16.21 -6.67 8.02
N CYS A 345 16.18 -5.40 7.61
CA CYS A 345 16.16 -4.28 8.55
C CYS A 345 14.89 -4.30 9.41
N ASN A 346 13.71 -4.43 8.79
CA ASN A 346 12.44 -4.53 9.52
C ASN A 346 12.45 -5.72 10.50
N TYR A 347 12.93 -6.88 10.03
CA TYR A 347 13.02 -8.07 10.88
C TYR A 347 13.98 -7.88 12.05
N ALA A 348 15.17 -7.31 11.82
CA ALA A 348 16.13 -7.00 12.87
C ALA A 348 15.54 -6.04 13.90
N GLU A 349 14.81 -5.01 13.47
CA GLU A 349 14.18 -4.05 14.37
C GLU A 349 13.13 -4.72 15.28
N ALA A 350 12.29 -5.60 14.71
CA ALA A 350 11.31 -6.37 15.50
C ALA A 350 11.98 -7.30 16.53
N LEU A 351 13.09 -7.94 16.16
CA LEU A 351 13.89 -8.77 17.08
C LEU A 351 14.49 -7.94 18.22
N PHE A 352 15.01 -6.75 17.92
CA PHE A 352 15.61 -5.86 18.91
C PHE A 352 14.60 -5.45 19.98
N HIS A 353 13.41 -5.03 19.56
CA HIS A 353 12.33 -4.62 20.46
C HIS A 353 11.72 -5.77 21.26
N SER A 354 11.89 -7.02 20.79
CA SER A 354 11.45 -8.22 21.50
C SER A 354 12.50 -8.80 22.46
N GLY A 355 13.62 -8.10 22.70
CA GLY A 355 14.68 -8.58 23.59
C GLY A 355 15.55 -9.69 23.01
N LYS A 356 15.57 -9.85 21.69
CA LYS A 356 16.45 -10.79 20.97
C LYS A 356 17.60 -10.03 20.32
N GLU A 357 18.37 -9.29 21.12
CA GLU A 357 19.30 -8.28 20.61
C GLU A 357 20.48 -8.89 19.82
N ASP A 358 21.03 -10.02 20.27
CA ASP A 358 22.14 -10.68 19.56
C ASP A 358 21.70 -11.19 18.18
N GLN A 359 20.49 -11.76 18.10
CA GLN A 359 19.89 -12.18 16.83
C GLN A 359 19.64 -10.97 15.93
N SER A 360 19.09 -9.89 16.48
CA SER A 360 18.86 -8.64 15.76
C SER A 360 20.13 -8.11 15.10
N LEU A 361 21.24 -8.05 15.85
CA LEU A 361 22.51 -7.55 15.34
C LEU A 361 23.06 -8.43 14.21
N ASN A 362 22.93 -9.76 14.31
CA ASN A 362 23.33 -10.68 13.25
C ASN A 362 22.49 -10.49 11.97
N ILE A 363 21.17 -10.31 12.11
CA ILE A 363 20.26 -10.04 10.97
C ILE A 363 20.58 -8.69 10.32
N ALA A 364 20.88 -7.65 11.11
CA ALA A 364 21.26 -6.33 10.60
C ALA A 364 22.59 -6.34 9.83
N LYS A 365 23.59 -7.09 10.31
CA LYS A 365 24.85 -7.29 9.57
C LYS A 365 24.61 -7.99 8.24
N ARG A 366 23.76 -9.01 8.22
CA ARG A 366 23.35 -9.69 6.98
C ARG A 366 22.61 -8.75 6.02
N ALA A 367 21.80 -7.80 6.52
CA ALA A 367 21.17 -6.78 5.69
C ALA A 367 22.21 -5.93 4.93
N VAL A 368 23.30 -5.54 5.59
CA VAL A 368 24.40 -4.78 4.98
C VAL A 368 25.15 -5.63 3.94
N GLU A 369 25.39 -6.91 4.20
CA GLU A 369 26.01 -7.83 3.24
C GLU A 369 25.16 -7.99 1.97
N LEU A 370 23.84 -8.13 2.12
CA LEU A 370 22.91 -8.15 1.00
C LEU A 370 22.93 -6.82 0.24
N ALA A 371 22.93 -5.69 0.94
CA ALA A 371 22.98 -4.37 0.32
C ALA A 371 24.27 -4.14 -0.49
N LYS A 372 25.42 -4.67 -0.04
CA LYS A 372 26.68 -4.64 -0.80
C LYS A 372 26.56 -5.39 -2.14
N LYS A 373 25.83 -6.51 -2.17
CA LYS A 373 25.60 -7.30 -3.39
C LYS A 373 24.70 -6.57 -4.39
N ASN A 374 23.72 -5.81 -3.90
CA ASN A 374 22.74 -5.09 -4.74
C ASN A 374 23.33 -3.96 -5.59
N LYS A 375 24.57 -3.51 -5.31
CA LYS A 375 25.27 -2.41 -6.01
C LYS A 375 24.48 -1.09 -6.08
N ASP A 376 23.48 -0.90 -5.22
CA ASP A 376 22.75 0.37 -5.07
C ASP A 376 23.34 1.14 -3.88
N PRO A 377 24.03 2.28 -4.12
CA PRO A 377 24.65 3.06 -3.05
C PRO A 377 23.64 3.55 -2.00
N LYS A 378 22.38 3.79 -2.37
CA LYS A 378 21.36 4.29 -1.42
C LYS A 378 20.90 3.19 -0.49
N VAL A 379 20.68 1.99 -1.01
CA VAL A 379 20.30 0.82 -0.20
C VAL A 379 21.45 0.45 0.74
N LEU A 380 22.69 0.54 0.28
CA LEU A 380 23.87 0.32 1.10
C LEU A 380 24.00 1.36 2.23
N ASP A 381 23.89 2.65 1.91
CA ASP A 381 23.94 3.74 2.90
C ASP A 381 22.82 3.59 3.95
N TYR A 382 21.60 3.26 3.51
CA TYR A 382 20.48 2.97 4.41
C TYR A 382 20.79 1.83 5.39
N ALA A 383 21.22 0.67 4.88
CA ALA A 383 21.50 -0.50 5.72
C ALA A 383 22.67 -0.26 6.69
N GLN A 384 23.71 0.48 6.25
CA GLN A 384 24.85 0.83 7.10
C GLN A 384 24.47 1.79 8.22
N ARG A 385 23.65 2.81 7.93
CA ARG A 385 23.13 3.72 8.95
C ARG A 385 22.27 2.98 9.96
N PHE A 386 21.37 2.12 9.48
CA PHE A 386 20.54 1.26 10.33
C PHE A 386 21.39 0.41 11.28
N LEU A 387 22.40 -0.31 10.77
CA LEU A 387 23.29 -1.12 11.59
C LEU A 387 24.03 -0.28 12.64
N LYS A 388 24.57 0.88 12.25
CA LYS A 388 25.29 1.77 13.16
C LYS A 388 24.40 2.28 14.31
N ASP A 389 23.17 2.66 14.01
CA ASP A 389 22.22 3.10 15.03
C ASP A 389 21.81 1.95 15.95
N LEU A 390 21.61 0.75 15.40
CA LEU A 390 21.31 -0.46 16.16
C LEU A 390 22.47 -0.86 17.09
N GLU A 391 23.71 -0.84 16.62
CA GLU A 391 24.93 -1.11 17.42
C GLU A 391 25.08 -0.13 18.58
N ARG A 392 24.83 1.16 18.32
CA ARG A 392 24.83 2.18 19.36
C ARG A 392 23.82 1.87 20.46
N ASP A 393 22.61 1.47 20.08
CA ASP A 393 21.54 1.22 21.04
C ASP A 393 21.70 -0.12 21.77
N TYR A 394 22.24 -1.13 21.08
CA TYR A 394 22.73 -2.39 21.67
C TYR A 394 23.76 -2.12 22.77
N ASN A 395 24.82 -1.36 22.47
CA ASN A 395 25.90 -1.06 23.40
C ASN A 395 25.41 -0.27 24.62
N LYS A 396 24.50 0.70 24.43
CA LYS A 396 23.87 1.40 25.55
C LYS A 396 23.08 0.45 26.46
N LYS A 397 22.38 -0.53 25.89
CA LYS A 397 21.59 -1.50 26.65
C LYS A 397 22.48 -2.47 27.42
N MET A 398 23.56 -2.97 26.81
CA MET A 398 24.53 -3.86 27.47
C MET A 398 25.37 -3.14 28.52
N GLY A 399 25.80 -1.90 28.25
CA GLY A 399 26.51 -1.06 29.23
C GLY A 399 25.67 -0.79 30.48
N LYS A 400 24.35 -0.59 30.34
CA LYS A 400 23.43 -0.50 31.49
C LYS A 400 23.29 -1.82 32.24
N ARG A 401 23.27 -2.97 31.55
CA ARG A 401 23.24 -4.29 32.20
C ARG A 401 24.50 -4.55 33.02
N SER A 402 25.66 -4.08 32.56
CA SER A 402 26.95 -4.25 33.24
C SER A 402 27.12 -3.35 34.48
N SER A 403 26.37 -2.25 34.62
CA SER A 403 26.51 -1.33 35.76
C SER A 403 25.59 -1.66 36.94
N TRP A 404 24.77 -2.71 36.82
CA TRP A 404 23.83 -3.19 37.85
C TRP A 404 24.36 -4.39 38.64
N TRP A 405 25.64 -4.74 38.45
CA TRP A 405 26.34 -5.82 39.16
C TRP A 405 27.48 -5.26 40.00
#